data_AF-A0A1V6GQ80-F1
#
_entry.id   AF-A0A1V6GQ80-F1
#
_cell.length_a   1.000
_cell.length_b   1.000
_cell.length_c   1.000
_cell.angle_alpha   90.00
_cell.angle_beta   90.00
_cell.angle_gamma   90.00
#
_symmetry.space_group_name_H-M   'P 1'
#
loop_
_entity.id
_entity.type
_entity.pdbx_description
1 polymer ?
#
loop_
_entity_poly.entity_id
_entity_poly.type
_entity_poly.pdbx_seq_one_letter_code
_entity_poly.pdbx_strand_id
1 'polypeptide(L)'
;MPRWRRWLPDLAKAALALAVIGIAAAIWYQPPLVKAGFPYVSYTFRGQRAEGAMLFRPLAMPTRYYVALPERLAERYHWFAVDRRREVVALAEAPQRRILGRPAIRRSDPLGLDLEFRTLDGSEWRIFFLDDAIVFSNALLAVRLDTRQAAPQP
;
A
#
# COMPACT_ATOMS: atom_id res chain seq x y z
N MET A 1 -18.66 -5.67 -52.87
CA MET A 1 -17.69 -5.70 -51.74
C MET A 1 -18.44 -5.99 -50.44
N PRO A 2 -18.00 -6.97 -49.63
CA PRO A 2 -18.88 -7.62 -48.66
C PRO A 2 -19.10 -6.75 -47.41
N ARG A 3 -20.38 -6.58 -47.04
CA ARG A 3 -20.86 -5.84 -45.86
C ARG A 3 -20.12 -6.18 -44.56
N TRP A 4 -19.56 -7.38 -44.43
CA TRP A 4 -18.79 -7.86 -43.27
C TRP A 4 -17.56 -7.00 -42.94
N ARG A 5 -16.88 -6.45 -43.96
CA ARG A 5 -15.70 -5.58 -43.75
C ARG A 5 -16.03 -4.25 -43.05
N ARG A 6 -17.30 -3.81 -43.05
CA ARG A 6 -17.72 -2.59 -42.34
C ARG A 6 -17.92 -2.80 -40.84
N TRP A 7 -18.30 -3.99 -40.41
CA TRP A 7 -18.59 -4.30 -39.00
C TRP A 7 -17.36 -4.80 -38.22
N LEU A 8 -16.36 -5.32 -38.93
CA LEU A 8 -15.09 -5.76 -38.34
C LEU A 8 -14.42 -4.70 -37.43
N PRO A 9 -14.29 -3.42 -37.83
CA PRO A 9 -13.68 -2.42 -36.96
C PRO A 9 -14.52 -2.16 -35.71
N ASP A 10 -15.84 -2.21 -35.79
CA ASP A 10 -16.71 -1.94 -34.64
C ASP A 10 -16.75 -3.11 -33.67
N LEU A 11 -16.70 -4.36 -34.17
CA LEU A 11 -16.49 -5.55 -33.32
C LEU A 11 -15.12 -5.54 -32.64
N ALA A 12 -14.07 -5.11 -33.34
CA ALA A 12 -12.74 -4.97 -32.77
C ALA A 12 -12.71 -3.91 -31.65
N LYS A 13 -13.36 -2.76 -31.86
CA LYS A 13 -13.53 -1.73 -30.82
C LYS A 13 -14.33 -2.26 -29.63
N ALA A 14 -15.42 -2.99 -29.87
CA ALA A 14 -16.25 -3.55 -28.80
C ALA A 14 -15.47 -4.58 -27.96
N ALA A 15 -14.72 -5.48 -28.62
CA ALA A 15 -13.86 -6.44 -27.95
C ALA A 15 -12.76 -5.74 -27.13
N LEU A 16 -12.13 -4.70 -27.68
CA LEU A 16 -11.15 -3.89 -26.97
C LEU A 16 -11.77 -3.19 -25.75
N ALA A 17 -12.96 -2.60 -25.89
CA ALA A 17 -13.66 -1.95 -24.80
C ALA A 17 -13.97 -2.94 -23.66
N LEU A 18 -14.47 -4.14 -23.98
CA LEU A 18 -14.71 -5.19 -22.99
C LEU A 18 -13.42 -5.63 -22.29
N ALA A 19 -12.32 -5.77 -23.03
CA ALA A 19 -11.02 -6.09 -22.45
C ALA A 19 -10.55 -5.01 -21.46
N VAL A 20 -10.68 -3.73 -21.82
CA VAL A 20 -10.35 -2.59 -20.95
C VAL A 20 -11.21 -2.60 -19.68
N ILE A 21 -12.52 -2.82 -19.82
CA ILE A 21 -13.45 -2.91 -18.68
C ILE A 21 -13.06 -4.07 -17.75
N GLY A 22 -12.75 -5.24 -18.31
CA GLY A 22 -12.30 -6.40 -17.55
C GLY A 22 -11.04 -6.13 -16.75
N ILE A 23 -10.04 -5.49 -17.36
CA ILE A 23 -8.78 -5.11 -16.68
C ILE A 23 -9.06 -4.08 -15.57
N ALA A 24 -9.87 -3.07 -15.85
CA ALA A 24 -10.24 -2.06 -14.87
C ALA A 24 -10.97 -2.68 -13.67
N ALA A 25 -11.90 -3.60 -13.90
CA ALA A 25 -12.61 -4.34 -12.85
C ALA A 25 -11.66 -5.21 -12.02
N ALA A 26 -10.71 -5.89 -12.66
CA ALA A 26 -9.69 -6.69 -11.97
C ALA A 26 -8.80 -5.81 -11.07
N ILE A 27 -8.29 -4.68 -11.58
CA ILE A 27 -7.49 -3.71 -10.82
C ILE A 27 -8.32 -3.08 -9.69
N TRP A 28 -9.60 -2.82 -9.92
CA TRP A 28 -10.49 -2.29 -8.89
C TRP A 28 -10.66 -3.28 -7.74
N TYR A 29 -10.91 -4.55 -8.05
CA TYR A 29 -11.13 -5.59 -7.05
C TYR A 29 -9.85 -6.01 -6.31
N GLN A 30 -8.74 -6.10 -7.05
CA GLN A 30 -7.43 -6.44 -6.55
C GLN A 30 -6.40 -5.40 -7.01
N PRO A 31 -6.32 -4.24 -6.34
CA PRO A 31 -5.40 -3.21 -6.76
C PRO A 31 -3.95 -3.66 -6.55
N PRO A 32 -3.11 -3.59 -7.59
CA PRO A 32 -1.69 -3.86 -7.45
C PRO A 32 -1.05 -2.76 -6.61
N LEU A 33 -0.13 -3.16 -5.74
CA LEU A 33 0.74 -2.29 -4.99
C LEU A 33 1.87 -1.83 -5.89
N VAL A 34 2.07 -0.52 -5.92
CA VAL A 34 3.18 0.12 -6.64
C VAL A 34 4.10 0.76 -5.63
N LYS A 35 5.41 0.61 -5.84
CA LYS A 35 6.42 1.26 -5.00
C LYS A 35 6.22 2.78 -5.08
N ALA A 36 6.20 3.42 -3.91
CA ALA A 36 6.08 4.85 -3.77
C ALA A 36 7.38 5.42 -3.21
N GLY A 37 7.80 6.58 -3.71
CA GLY A 37 8.91 7.36 -3.15
C GLY A 37 8.46 8.43 -2.16
N PHE A 38 7.15 8.58 -1.97
CA PHE A 38 6.55 9.62 -1.14
C PHE A 38 5.25 9.12 -0.49
N PRO A 39 4.98 9.42 0.80
CA PRO A 39 5.87 10.09 1.77
C PRO A 39 7.17 9.32 2.04
N TYR A 40 8.16 9.99 2.63
CA TYR A 40 9.45 9.38 2.95
C TYR A 40 9.32 8.48 4.17
N VAL A 41 9.74 7.22 4.06
CA VAL A 41 9.71 6.28 5.18
C VAL A 41 11.06 6.24 5.86
N SER A 42 11.06 6.33 7.17
CA SER A 42 12.20 6.02 8.03
C SER A 42 11.75 5.14 9.19
N TYR A 43 12.67 4.36 9.76
CA TYR A 43 12.38 3.58 10.96
C TYR A 43 13.61 3.43 11.85
N THR A 44 13.36 3.26 13.14
CA THR A 44 14.35 2.87 14.13
C THR A 44 13.94 1.54 14.74
N PHE A 45 14.91 0.64 14.95
CA PHE A 45 14.71 -0.63 15.61
C PHE A 45 15.71 -0.77 16.76
N ARG A 46 15.22 -1.05 17.96
CA ARG A 46 16.01 -1.11 19.20
C ARG A 46 16.88 0.14 19.41
N GLY A 47 16.31 1.31 19.09
CA GLY A 47 16.98 2.61 19.21
C GLY A 47 17.96 2.95 18.09
N GLN A 48 18.25 2.02 17.16
CA GLN A 48 19.14 2.28 16.03
C GLN A 48 18.35 2.60 14.77
N ARG A 49 18.79 3.62 14.02
CA ARG A 49 18.22 3.91 12.70
C ARG A 49 18.60 2.79 11.74
N ALA A 50 17.62 2.30 11.00
CA ALA A 50 17.83 1.26 10.00
C ALA A 50 17.27 1.70 8.65
N GLU A 51 17.72 1.02 7.60
CA GLU A 51 17.44 1.36 6.21
C GLU A 51 16.71 0.23 5.49
N GLY A 52 16.26 0.48 4.26
CA GLY A 52 15.64 -0.55 3.42
C GLY A 52 14.13 -0.70 3.62
N ALA A 53 13.48 0.15 4.42
CA ALA A 53 12.03 0.24 4.42
C ALA A 53 11.51 0.67 3.05
N MET A 54 10.46 0.01 2.58
CA MET A 54 9.82 0.30 1.31
C MET A 54 8.40 0.79 1.54
N LEU A 55 8.03 1.84 0.80
CA LEU A 55 6.67 2.32 0.75
C LEU A 55 5.98 1.79 -0.50
N PHE A 56 4.75 1.33 -0.34
CA PHE A 56 3.85 0.98 -1.43
C PHE A 56 2.54 1.75 -1.30
N ARG A 57 1.88 1.97 -2.42
CA ARG A 57 0.49 2.45 -2.48
C ARG A 57 -0.32 1.58 -3.45
N PRO A 58 -1.63 1.40 -3.23
CA PRO A 58 -2.50 0.82 -4.24
C PRO A 58 -2.55 1.73 -5.47
N LEU A 59 -2.45 1.15 -6.67
CA LEU A 59 -2.48 1.90 -7.93
C LEU A 59 -3.71 2.81 -8.06
N ALA A 60 -4.87 2.33 -7.60
CA ALA A 60 -6.16 3.01 -7.74
C ALA A 60 -6.57 3.86 -6.51
N MET A 61 -5.75 3.95 -5.46
CA MET A 61 -6.10 4.65 -4.20
C MET A 61 -4.88 5.35 -3.58
N PRO A 62 -4.74 6.67 -3.74
CA PRO A 62 -3.54 7.40 -3.35
C PRO A 62 -3.46 7.72 -1.83
N THR A 63 -4.54 7.56 -1.08
CA THR A 63 -4.64 7.95 0.34
C THR A 63 -4.16 6.87 1.31
N ARG A 64 -3.77 5.70 0.80
CA ARG A 64 -3.37 4.55 1.61
C ARG A 64 -1.97 4.09 1.26
N TYR A 65 -1.22 3.78 2.30
CA TYR A 65 0.16 3.37 2.23
C TYR A 65 0.36 2.02 2.89
N TYR A 66 1.33 1.27 2.37
CA TYR A 66 1.83 0.05 2.97
C TYR A 66 3.31 0.19 3.17
N VAL A 67 3.76 0.07 4.41
CA VAL A 67 5.18 0.07 4.75
C VAL A 67 5.64 -1.37 4.89
N ALA A 68 6.63 -1.76 4.09
CA ALA A 68 7.32 -3.03 4.22
C ALA A 68 8.71 -2.80 4.80
N LEU A 69 9.04 -3.50 5.88
CA LEU A 69 10.37 -3.52 6.48
C LEU A 69 11.19 -4.67 5.88
N PRO A 70 12.52 -4.53 5.72
CA PRO A 70 13.35 -5.48 4.98
C PRO A 70 13.45 -6.86 5.67
N GLU A 71 13.29 -6.91 6.99
CA GLU A 71 13.31 -8.13 7.78
C GLU A 71 12.03 -8.27 8.61
N ARG A 72 11.67 -9.50 9.01
CA ARG A 72 10.69 -9.74 10.09
C ARG A 72 11.35 -9.35 11.41
N LEU A 73 11.31 -8.05 11.71
CA LEU A 73 11.87 -7.53 12.96
C LEU A 73 11.09 -8.11 14.13
N ALA A 74 11.82 -8.70 15.08
CA ALA A 74 11.24 -9.42 16.22
C ALA A 74 10.17 -10.45 15.79
N GLU A 75 10.37 -11.11 14.64
CA GLU A 75 9.49 -12.14 14.05
C GLU A 75 8.06 -11.69 13.68
N ARG A 76 7.65 -10.49 14.07
CA ARG A 76 6.29 -9.96 13.96
C ARG A 76 6.18 -8.76 13.02
N TYR A 77 7.17 -7.87 13.03
CA TYR A 77 7.06 -6.58 12.35
C TYR A 77 7.67 -6.66 10.95
N HIS A 78 6.80 -6.71 9.95
CA HIS A 78 7.23 -6.78 8.54
C HIS A 78 6.39 -5.88 7.64
N TRP A 79 5.07 -5.86 7.81
CA TRP A 79 4.18 -5.00 7.03
C TRP A 79 3.25 -4.19 7.92
N PHE A 80 3.06 -2.92 7.54
CA PHE A 80 2.10 -2.02 8.16
C PHE A 80 1.21 -1.43 7.08
N ALA A 81 -0.09 -1.36 7.35
CA ALA A 81 -1.02 -0.59 6.54
C ALA A 81 -1.30 0.74 7.25
N VAL A 82 -1.22 1.84 6.51
CA VAL A 82 -1.38 3.20 7.01
C VAL A 82 -2.42 3.91 6.17
N ASP A 83 -3.48 4.41 6.80
CA ASP A 83 -4.51 5.22 6.17
C ASP A 83 -4.53 6.61 6.81
N ARG A 84 -4.07 7.61 6.06
CA ARG A 84 -4.02 9.00 6.56
C ARG A 84 -5.40 9.61 6.73
N ARG A 85 -6.38 9.22 5.89
CA ARG A 85 -7.73 9.78 5.89
C ARG A 85 -8.55 9.25 7.04
N ARG A 86 -8.37 7.97 7.39
CA ARG A 86 -9.05 7.31 8.52
C ARG A 86 -8.26 7.41 9.83
N GLU A 87 -7.02 7.90 9.77
CA GLU A 87 -6.10 7.95 10.91
C GLU A 87 -5.91 6.58 11.57
N VAL A 88 -5.64 5.57 10.74
CA VAL A 88 -5.43 4.18 11.18
C VAL A 88 -4.06 3.68 10.77
N VAL A 89 -3.38 3.00 11.69
CA VAL A 89 -2.22 2.15 11.41
C VAL A 89 -2.52 0.74 11.91
N ALA A 90 -2.22 -0.26 11.08
CA ALA A 90 -2.49 -1.66 11.34
C ALA A 90 -1.25 -2.52 11.07
N LEU A 91 -1.03 -3.54 11.90
CA LEU A 91 -0.10 -4.61 11.55
C LEU A 91 -0.72 -5.45 10.44
N ALA A 92 0.04 -5.65 9.38
CA ALA A 92 -0.41 -6.33 8.18
C ALA A 92 0.49 -7.56 7.91
N GLU A 93 -0.07 -8.55 7.23
CA GLU A 93 0.74 -9.62 6.63
C GLU A 93 1.36 -9.15 5.31
N ALA A 94 2.37 -9.86 4.82
CA ALA A 94 2.85 -9.61 3.46
C ALA A 94 1.73 -9.94 2.45
N PRO A 95 1.55 -9.14 1.39
CA PRO A 95 0.59 -9.46 0.34
C PRO A 95 0.93 -10.82 -0.30
N GLN A 96 0.00 -11.77 -0.18
CA GLN A 96 0.19 -13.12 -0.73
C GLN A 96 -0.11 -13.19 -2.23
N ARG A 97 -0.96 -12.28 -2.74
CA ARG A 97 -1.40 -12.28 -4.13
C ARG A 97 -0.50 -11.41 -5.00
N ARG A 98 -0.47 -11.73 -6.30
CA ARG A 98 0.21 -10.94 -7.33
C ARG A 98 -0.67 -10.73 -8.55
N ILE A 99 -0.59 -9.54 -9.14
CA ILE A 99 -1.22 -9.18 -10.41
C ILE A 99 -0.17 -8.52 -11.29
N LEU A 100 -0.02 -9.01 -12.53
CA LEU A 100 0.98 -8.52 -13.47
C LEU A 100 2.40 -8.48 -12.85
N GLY A 101 2.73 -9.50 -12.05
CA GLY A 101 4.01 -9.61 -11.35
C GLY A 101 4.18 -8.71 -10.11
N ARG A 102 3.22 -7.84 -9.81
CA ARG A 102 3.26 -6.93 -8.65
C ARG A 102 2.47 -7.49 -7.47
N PRO A 103 2.92 -7.30 -6.22
CA PRO A 103 2.11 -7.61 -5.04
C PRO A 103 0.74 -6.94 -5.16
N ALA A 104 -0.32 -7.63 -4.80
CA ALA A 104 -1.68 -7.11 -4.88
C ALA A 104 -2.42 -7.37 -3.57
N ILE A 105 -3.25 -6.41 -3.19
CA ILE A 105 -4.20 -6.56 -2.09
C ILE A 105 -5.57 -6.89 -2.68
N ARG A 106 -6.42 -7.57 -1.93
CA ARG A 106 -7.85 -7.69 -2.28
C ARG A 106 -8.63 -6.77 -1.39
N ARG A 107 -9.52 -5.98 -1.98
CA ARG A 107 -10.24 -4.94 -1.23
C ARG A 107 -11.03 -5.46 -0.03
N SER A 108 -11.62 -6.65 -0.15
CA SER A 108 -12.41 -7.28 0.92
C SER A 108 -11.57 -7.91 2.04
N ASP A 109 -10.26 -8.07 1.85
CA ASP A 109 -9.43 -8.69 2.88
C ASP A 109 -9.09 -7.65 3.96
N PRO A 110 -8.81 -8.07 5.21
CA PRO A 110 -8.43 -7.15 6.29
C PRO A 110 -7.15 -6.35 5.99
N LEU A 111 -6.24 -6.94 5.22
CA LEU A 111 -5.07 -6.27 4.65
C LEU A 111 -5.42 -5.22 3.59
N GLY A 112 -6.59 -5.37 2.99
CA GLY A 112 -7.13 -4.60 1.89
C GLY A 112 -7.69 -3.27 2.37
N LEU A 113 -9.00 -3.08 2.17
CA LEU A 113 -9.67 -1.83 2.50
C LEU A 113 -10.25 -1.75 3.91
N ASP A 114 -10.51 -2.91 4.49
CA ASP A 114 -11.22 -3.05 5.76
C ASP A 114 -10.26 -3.06 6.96
N LEU A 115 -9.54 -1.94 7.13
CA LEU A 115 -8.60 -1.75 8.24
C LEU A 115 -9.28 -1.54 9.59
N GLU A 116 -10.61 -1.44 9.63
CA GLU A 116 -11.40 -1.15 10.83
C GLU A 116 -11.22 -2.21 11.94
N PHE A 117 -10.72 -3.41 11.59
CA PHE A 117 -10.64 -4.56 12.49
C PHE A 117 -9.22 -4.92 12.98
N ARG A 118 -8.18 -4.20 12.56
CA ARG A 118 -6.77 -4.54 12.92
C ARG A 118 -5.90 -3.33 13.23
N THR A 119 -6.45 -2.31 13.88
CA THR A 119 -5.64 -1.22 14.43
C THR A 119 -4.57 -1.81 15.36
N LEU A 120 -3.35 -1.24 15.33
CA LEU A 120 -2.33 -1.58 16.31
C LEU A 120 -2.90 -1.41 17.72
N ASP A 121 -2.62 -2.37 18.60
CA ASP A 121 -3.08 -2.30 19.98
C ASP A 121 -2.51 -1.05 20.66
N GLY A 122 -3.40 -0.11 20.99
CA GLY A 122 -3.04 1.18 21.59
C GLY A 122 -2.39 1.07 22.97
N SER A 123 -2.44 -0.10 23.62
CA SER A 123 -1.72 -0.36 24.86
C SER A 123 -0.20 -0.54 24.64
N GLU A 124 0.20 -1.08 23.48
CA GLU A 124 1.60 -1.29 23.11
C GLU A 124 2.13 -0.18 22.20
N TRP A 125 1.25 0.47 21.44
CA TRP A 125 1.62 1.39 20.36
C TRP A 125 1.16 2.81 20.61
N ARG A 126 2.07 3.76 20.42
CA ARG A 126 1.78 5.19 20.32
C ARG A 126 1.72 5.57 18.85
N ILE A 127 0.63 6.20 18.44
CA ILE A 127 0.38 6.60 17.05
C ILE A 127 0.04 8.08 17.03
N PHE A 128 0.72 8.83 16.17
CA PHE A 128 0.51 10.26 15.97
C PHE A 128 0.32 10.55 14.48
N PHE A 129 -0.79 11.23 14.19
CA PHE A 129 -1.12 11.75 12.88
C PHE A 129 -0.91 13.27 12.89
N LEU A 130 0.27 13.71 12.44
CA LEU A 130 0.66 15.10 12.36
C LEU A 130 0.41 15.63 10.94
N ASP A 131 0.35 16.94 10.79
CA ASP A 131 0.13 17.58 9.48
C ASP A 131 1.16 17.15 8.43
N ASP A 132 2.42 17.05 8.84
CA ASP A 132 3.55 16.73 7.97
C ASP A 132 4.13 15.33 8.16
N ALA A 133 3.62 14.55 9.13
CA ALA A 133 4.16 13.22 9.43
C ALA A 133 3.14 12.26 10.03
N ILE A 134 3.34 10.97 9.81
CA ILE A 134 2.67 9.90 10.55
C ILE A 134 3.75 9.16 11.32
N VAL A 135 3.61 9.06 12.64
CA VAL A 135 4.56 8.35 13.50
C VAL A 135 3.82 7.25 14.24
N PHE A 136 4.34 6.04 14.22
CA PHE A 136 3.85 4.96 15.08
C PHE A 136 5.02 4.20 15.69
N SER A 137 4.96 3.97 17.00
CA SER A 137 6.08 3.42 17.74
C SER A 137 5.66 2.60 18.96
N ASN A 138 6.47 1.63 19.32
CA ASN A 138 6.44 0.92 20.60
C ASN A 138 7.85 0.86 21.21
N ALA A 139 8.07 0.01 22.21
CA ALA A 139 9.35 -0.14 22.89
C ALA A 139 10.51 -0.60 21.97
N LEU A 140 10.21 -1.23 20.83
CA LEU A 140 11.22 -1.85 19.94
C LEU A 140 11.36 -1.16 18.60
N LEU A 141 10.27 -0.60 18.05
CA LEU A 141 10.19 -0.12 16.68
C LEU A 141 9.51 1.25 16.67
N ALA A 142 10.09 2.21 15.98
CA ALA A 142 9.39 3.42 15.57
C ALA A 142 9.47 3.56 14.05
N VAL A 143 8.33 3.81 13.42
CA VAL A 143 8.23 4.04 11.98
C VAL A 143 7.65 5.44 11.77
N ARG A 144 8.20 6.14 10.79
CA ARG A 144 7.81 7.50 10.47
C ARG A 144 7.65 7.67 8.96
N LEU A 145 6.51 8.23 8.57
CA LEU A 145 6.20 8.63 7.20
C LEU A 145 6.16 10.16 7.16
N ASP A 146 7.20 10.78 6.62
CA ASP A 146 7.30 12.23 6.53
C ASP A 146 6.91 12.74 5.14
N THR A 147 6.13 13.81 5.09
CA THR A 147 5.86 14.59 3.87
C THR A 147 6.99 15.56 3.53
N ARG A 148 7.94 15.75 4.45
CA ARG A 148 9.16 16.52 4.25
C ARG A 148 10.34 15.57 4.39
N GLN A 149 11.30 15.65 3.47
CA GLN A 149 12.49 14.82 3.59
C GLN A 149 13.27 15.28 4.83
N ALA A 150 13.37 14.42 5.85
CA ALA A 150 14.22 14.69 7.00
C ALA A 150 15.66 14.85 6.49
N ALA A 151 16.28 16.01 6.73
CA ALA A 151 17.69 16.20 6.44
C ALA A 151 18.48 15.10 7.17
N PRO A 152 19.48 14.47 6.54
CA PRO A 152 20.41 13.61 7.26
C PRO A 152 21.00 14.45 8.41
N GLN A 153 20.83 13.98 9.65
CA GLN A 153 21.56 14.57 10.76
C GLN A 153 23.05 14.25 10.55
N PRO A 154 23.94 15.25 10.67
CA PRO A 154 25.38 15.08 10.52
C PRO A 154 25.96 14.16 11.61
#